data_AF-A0A3A1P481-F1
#
_entry.id   AF-A0A3A1P481-F1
#
_cell.length_a   1.000
_cell.length_b   1.000
_cell.length_c   1.000
_cell.angle_alpha   90.00
_cell.angle_beta   90.00
_cell.angle_gamma   90.00
#
_symmetry.space_group_name_H-M   'P 1'
#
loop_
_entity.id
_entity.type
_entity.pdbx_description
1 polymer ?
#
loop_
_entity_poly.entity_id
_entity_poly.type
_entity_poly.pdbx_seq_one_letter_code
_entity_poly.pdbx_strand_id
1 'polypeptide(L)'
;MVFLEAQGHAGLRVNTANASGRHFVQLVVSEFPQAACEYPILFTKHPETGAFYPGAVMGLEAGRNLYAHEGALPGYRPADLVRQGFYVVDDRIAIDPEDPVFSGGDQPLFDDRGEPTHTLRLIQQAMQQLAQGLQETSAVLDRFVEHRLLEPIDIALDFDDGSHLRLDGLYSVSLDALHALDDDAALALFRHGDLQLAYLQSASVRHIRNLARRRNEQLFAAA
;
A
#
# COMPACT_ATOMS: atom_id res chain seq x y z
N MET A 1 14.39 -14.47 -11.47
CA MET A 1 13.56 -15.14 -10.46
C MET A 1 13.96 -16.60 -10.31
N VAL A 2 13.97 -17.11 -9.08
CA VAL A 2 14.22 -18.52 -8.74
C VAL A 2 13.19 -18.99 -7.73
N PHE A 3 12.84 -20.28 -7.72
CA PHE A 3 11.90 -20.80 -6.73
C PHE A 3 12.56 -20.88 -5.35
N LEU A 4 11.82 -20.46 -4.32
CA LEU A 4 12.26 -20.54 -2.95
C LEU A 4 12.21 -22.00 -2.47
N GLU A 5 13.36 -22.50 -2.02
CA GLU A 5 13.54 -23.89 -1.57
C GLU A 5 14.34 -23.92 -0.27
N ALA A 6 13.89 -24.68 0.72
CA ALA A 6 14.50 -24.72 2.05
C ALA A 6 16.00 -25.09 2.03
N GLN A 7 16.39 -26.11 1.25
CA GLN A 7 17.80 -26.52 1.15
C GLN A 7 18.65 -25.50 0.39
N GLY A 8 18.16 -25.00 -0.76
CA GLY A 8 18.89 -24.03 -1.59
C GLY A 8 19.03 -22.65 -0.96
N HIS A 9 18.13 -22.30 -0.04
CA HIS A 9 18.01 -20.96 0.53
C HIS A 9 18.05 -20.95 2.06
N ALA A 10 18.61 -21.98 2.70
CA ALA A 10 18.73 -22.07 4.16
C ALA A 10 19.46 -20.87 4.78
N GLY A 11 20.46 -20.32 4.07
CA GLY A 11 21.21 -19.13 4.50
C GLY A 11 20.59 -17.80 4.09
N LEU A 12 19.48 -17.80 3.36
CA LEU A 12 18.88 -16.57 2.84
C LEU A 12 18.21 -15.78 3.97
N ARG A 13 18.54 -14.49 4.03
CA ARG A 13 18.01 -13.55 5.00
C ARG A 13 17.37 -12.36 4.30
N VAL A 14 16.41 -11.75 4.96
CA VAL A 14 15.69 -10.58 4.47
C VAL A 14 15.85 -9.39 5.41
N ASN A 15 15.94 -8.21 4.82
CA ASN A 15 15.87 -6.94 5.51
C ASN A 15 14.42 -6.44 5.52
N THR A 16 13.77 -6.51 6.68
CA THR A 16 12.39 -6.05 6.86
C THR A 16 12.28 -4.52 6.97
N ALA A 17 13.40 -3.81 7.10
CA ALA A 17 13.51 -2.35 7.10
C ALA A 17 13.75 -1.80 5.67
N ASN A 18 12.84 -2.14 4.76
CA ASN A 18 12.89 -1.85 3.31
C ASN A 18 11.83 -0.83 2.85
N ALA A 19 11.21 -0.07 3.76
CA ALA A 19 10.15 0.87 3.39
C ALA A 19 10.64 2.21 2.83
N SER A 20 11.91 2.59 3.04
CA SER A 20 12.45 3.93 2.74
C SER A 20 12.21 4.40 1.30
N GLY A 21 12.28 3.50 0.32
CA GLY A 21 12.13 3.82 -1.10
C GLY A 21 10.67 3.92 -1.59
N ARG A 22 9.71 3.63 -0.73
CA ARG A 22 8.34 3.29 -1.14
C ARG A 22 7.38 4.43 -0.80
N HIS A 23 7.24 5.36 -1.74
CA HIS A 23 6.37 6.54 -1.62
C HIS A 23 4.89 6.24 -1.85
N PHE A 24 4.58 5.19 -2.62
CA PHE A 24 3.23 4.70 -2.86
C PHE A 24 3.25 3.17 -2.77
N VAL A 25 2.30 2.60 -2.03
CA VAL A 25 2.23 1.16 -1.77
C VAL A 25 0.82 0.68 -2.07
N GLN A 26 0.69 -0.28 -2.99
CA GLN A 26 -0.61 -0.83 -3.35
C GLN A 26 -1.27 -1.49 -2.14
N LEU A 27 -2.58 -1.30 -2.02
CA LEU A 27 -3.41 -1.92 -1.00
C LEU A 27 -4.45 -2.83 -1.65
N VAL A 28 -4.97 -3.77 -0.86
CA VAL A 28 -6.25 -4.42 -1.10
C VAL A 28 -7.30 -3.91 -0.10
N VAL A 29 -8.58 -4.00 -0.45
CA VAL A 29 -9.68 -3.41 0.35
C VAL A 29 -9.74 -3.94 1.78
N SER A 30 -9.31 -5.18 2.03
CA SER A 30 -9.23 -5.74 3.38
C SER A 30 -8.22 -5.01 4.29
N GLU A 31 -7.28 -4.25 3.72
CA GLU A 31 -6.29 -3.45 4.46
C GLU A 31 -6.82 -2.08 4.89
N PHE A 32 -7.92 -1.60 4.29
CA PHE A 32 -8.42 -0.24 4.50
C PHE A 32 -8.67 0.10 5.98
N PRO A 33 -9.27 -0.77 6.82
CA PRO A 33 -9.50 -0.44 8.22
C PRO A 33 -8.22 -0.12 9.01
N GLN A 34 -7.12 -0.83 8.72
CA GLN A 34 -5.83 -0.61 9.39
C GLN A 34 -5.08 0.56 8.73
N ALA A 35 -4.98 0.55 7.40
CA ALA A 35 -4.25 1.58 6.65
C ALA A 35 -4.86 2.98 6.83
N ALA A 36 -6.19 3.12 6.83
CA ALA A 36 -6.88 4.41 6.95
C ALA A 36 -6.71 5.09 8.31
N CYS A 37 -6.20 4.38 9.32
CA CYS A 37 -5.86 4.95 10.62
C CYS A 37 -4.54 5.74 10.59
N GLU A 38 -3.68 5.50 9.59
CA GLU A 38 -2.30 5.98 9.59
C GLU A 38 -1.90 6.71 8.30
N TYR A 39 -2.39 6.24 7.16
CA TYR A 39 -1.96 6.66 5.84
C TYR A 39 -3.14 7.23 5.04
N PRO A 40 -2.90 8.22 4.16
CA PRO A 40 -3.85 8.54 3.11
C PRO A 40 -3.96 7.34 2.16
N ILE A 41 -5.17 6.85 1.96
CA ILE A 41 -5.50 5.89 0.91
C ILE A 41 -6.03 6.70 -0.27
N LEU A 42 -5.38 6.61 -1.43
CA LEU A 42 -5.84 7.22 -2.67
C LEU A 42 -5.84 6.19 -3.78
N PHE A 43 -6.61 6.48 -4.83
CA PHE A 43 -6.63 5.65 -6.03
C PHE A 43 -5.78 6.29 -7.12
N THR A 44 -5.18 5.44 -7.95
CA THR A 44 -4.57 5.86 -9.20
C THR A 44 -4.87 4.83 -10.29
N LYS A 45 -4.47 5.12 -11.53
CA LYS A 45 -4.76 4.29 -12.69
C LYS A 45 -3.53 3.51 -13.12
N HIS A 46 -3.72 2.23 -13.44
CA HIS A 46 -2.70 1.45 -14.10
C HIS A 46 -2.41 2.06 -15.48
N PRO A 47 -1.13 2.33 -15.84
CA PRO A 47 -0.80 3.06 -17.07
C PRO A 47 -1.22 2.32 -18.34
N GLU A 48 -1.24 0.98 -18.31
CA GLU A 48 -1.56 0.17 -19.49
C GLU A 48 -3.06 -0.13 -19.65
N THR A 49 -3.78 -0.34 -18.54
CA THR A 49 -5.17 -0.81 -18.58
C THR A 49 -6.18 0.29 -18.24
N GLY A 50 -5.72 1.39 -17.64
CA GLY A 50 -6.58 2.46 -17.12
C GLY A 50 -7.41 2.06 -15.89
N ALA A 51 -7.30 0.81 -15.41
CA ALA A 51 -8.02 0.32 -14.25
C ALA A 51 -7.53 1.03 -12.98
N PHE A 52 -8.45 1.33 -12.08
CA PHE A 52 -8.12 1.90 -10.78
C PHE A 52 -7.49 0.84 -9.87
N TYR A 53 -6.57 1.29 -9.00
CA TYR A 53 -6.12 0.53 -7.84
C TYR A 53 -5.88 1.47 -6.66
N PRO A 54 -6.08 1.01 -5.42
CA PRO A 54 -5.82 1.82 -4.25
C PRO A 54 -4.38 1.67 -3.79
N GLY A 55 -3.87 2.69 -3.10
CA GLY A 55 -2.64 2.56 -2.35
C GLY A 55 -2.49 3.59 -1.25
N ALA A 56 -1.65 3.23 -0.29
CA ALA A 56 -1.20 4.13 0.77
C ALA A 56 -0.17 5.09 0.18
N VAL A 57 -0.44 6.39 0.30
CA VAL A 57 0.55 7.44 0.00
C VAL A 57 1.44 7.59 1.22
N MET A 58 2.69 7.17 1.08
CA MET A 58 3.69 7.20 2.14
C MET A 58 4.77 8.25 1.90
N GLY A 59 4.80 8.89 0.73
CA GLY A 59 5.72 9.95 0.40
C GLY A 59 5.14 10.91 -0.63
N LEU A 60 5.78 12.07 -0.75
CA LEU A 60 5.40 13.13 -1.67
C LEU A 60 6.26 13.15 -2.94
N GLU A 61 7.35 12.40 -2.94
CA GLU A 61 8.35 12.33 -4.01
C GLU A 61 8.67 10.85 -4.27
N ALA A 62 8.98 10.52 -5.53
CA ALA A 62 9.37 9.16 -5.89
C ALA A 62 10.62 8.74 -5.11
N GLY A 63 10.66 7.47 -4.68
CA GLY A 63 11.81 6.91 -3.97
C GLY A 63 11.94 7.34 -2.49
N ARG A 64 10.95 8.04 -1.93
CA ARG A 64 11.02 8.51 -0.54
C ARG A 64 9.76 8.18 0.25
N ASN A 65 9.93 7.55 1.40
CA ASN A 65 8.87 7.29 2.38
C ASN A 65 9.07 8.17 3.62
N LEU A 66 8.08 9.00 3.94
CA LEU A 66 8.10 9.94 5.06
C LEU A 66 7.62 9.32 6.38
N TYR A 67 7.05 8.12 6.34
CA TYR A 67 6.67 7.34 7.52
C TYR A 67 7.77 6.38 7.99
N ALA A 68 8.70 6.04 7.09
CA ALA A 68 9.82 5.15 7.41
C ALA A 68 10.85 5.84 8.32
N HIS A 69 11.34 5.10 9.30
CA HIS A 69 12.47 5.47 10.14
C HIS A 69 13.51 4.37 10.04
N GLU A 70 14.70 4.69 9.50
CA GLU A 70 15.74 3.70 9.20
C GLU A 70 15.22 2.51 8.36
N GLY A 71 14.24 2.76 7.49
CA GLY A 71 13.59 1.75 6.65
C GLY A 71 12.49 0.93 7.32
N ALA A 72 12.34 1.00 8.64
CA ALA A 72 11.23 0.40 9.36
C ALA A 72 9.98 1.29 9.32
N LEU A 73 8.79 0.67 9.27
CA LEU A 73 7.52 1.35 9.51
C LEU A 73 7.09 1.08 10.95
N PRO A 74 6.88 2.11 11.79
CA PRO A 74 6.52 1.93 13.20
C PRO A 74 5.06 1.52 13.42
N GLY A 75 4.20 1.64 12.40
CA GLY A 75 2.79 1.29 12.48
C GLY A 75 2.41 0.22 11.46
N TYR A 76 1.19 0.30 10.93
CA TYR A 76 0.66 -0.68 10.01
C TYR A 76 1.57 -0.87 8.79
N ARG A 77 1.87 -2.12 8.43
CA ARG A 77 2.73 -2.46 7.31
C ARG A 77 1.91 -3.19 6.23
N PRO A 78 1.62 -2.53 5.09
CA PRO A 78 0.89 -3.14 3.99
C PRO A 78 1.54 -4.43 3.47
N ALA A 79 0.69 -5.35 3.02
CA ALA A 79 1.12 -6.64 2.50
C ALA A 79 2.11 -6.50 1.33
N ASP A 80 1.91 -5.53 0.43
CA ASP A 80 2.80 -5.29 -0.71
C ASP A 80 4.24 -4.93 -0.28
N LEU A 81 4.40 -4.24 0.86
CA LEU A 81 5.71 -4.00 1.47
C LEU A 81 6.28 -5.24 2.17
N VAL A 82 5.43 -6.04 2.81
CA VAL A 82 5.87 -7.26 3.52
C VAL A 82 6.42 -8.29 2.53
N ARG A 83 5.73 -8.50 1.41
CA ARG A 83 6.11 -9.51 0.40
C ARG A 83 7.17 -9.06 -0.59
N GLN A 84 7.77 -7.87 -0.44
CA GLN A 84 8.76 -7.35 -1.39
C GLN A 84 9.87 -8.38 -1.66
N GLY A 85 10.22 -8.57 -2.94
CA GLY A 85 11.16 -9.59 -3.39
C GLY A 85 10.60 -11.01 -3.49
N PHE A 86 9.33 -11.23 -3.10
CA PHE A 86 8.63 -12.51 -3.18
C PHE A 86 7.41 -12.43 -4.11
N TYR A 87 7.24 -13.48 -4.89
CA TYR A 87 6.24 -13.60 -5.94
C TYR A 87 5.63 -14.99 -5.91
N VAL A 88 4.41 -15.11 -6.44
CA VAL A 88 3.78 -16.41 -6.70
C VAL A 88 3.86 -16.68 -8.19
N VAL A 89 4.49 -17.79 -8.56
CA VAL A 89 4.63 -18.28 -9.94
C VAL A 89 4.26 -19.76 -9.94
N ASP A 90 3.27 -20.16 -10.72
CA ASP A 90 2.75 -21.53 -10.79
C ASP A 90 2.44 -22.13 -9.40
N ASP A 91 1.72 -21.38 -8.56
CA ASP A 91 1.37 -21.72 -7.16
C ASP A 91 2.57 -21.96 -6.22
N ARG A 92 3.79 -21.58 -6.64
CA ARG A 92 5.02 -21.66 -5.85
C ARG A 92 5.58 -20.29 -5.54
N ILE A 93 6.28 -20.19 -4.41
CA ILE A 93 6.98 -18.95 -4.04
C ILE A 93 8.26 -18.87 -4.89
N ALA A 94 8.38 -17.79 -5.64
CA ALA A 94 9.59 -17.38 -6.31
C ALA A 94 10.15 -16.12 -5.65
N ILE A 95 11.47 -15.99 -5.67
CA ILE A 95 12.19 -14.80 -5.23
C ILE A 95 12.89 -14.13 -6.41
N ASP A 96 13.09 -12.82 -6.29
CA ASP A 96 14.06 -12.09 -7.12
C ASP A 96 15.35 -11.85 -6.32
N PRO A 97 16.43 -12.61 -6.55
CA PRO A 97 17.66 -12.49 -5.77
C PRO A 97 18.32 -11.11 -5.82
N GLU A 98 18.03 -10.33 -6.87
CA GLU A 98 18.55 -8.97 -7.05
C GLU A 98 17.73 -7.91 -6.30
N ASP A 99 16.59 -8.28 -5.69
CA ASP A 99 15.79 -7.34 -4.90
C ASP A 99 16.59 -6.89 -3.65
N PRO A 100 16.66 -5.58 -3.37
CA PRO A 100 17.37 -5.04 -2.21
C PRO A 100 16.95 -5.64 -0.86
N VAL A 101 15.76 -6.25 -0.75
CA VAL A 101 15.31 -6.94 0.46
C VAL A 101 16.26 -8.06 0.89
N PHE A 102 17.00 -8.69 -0.05
CA PHE A 102 17.95 -9.76 0.25
C PHE A 102 19.37 -9.24 0.55
N SER A 103 19.59 -7.92 0.46
CA SER A 103 20.87 -7.29 0.78
C SER A 103 20.94 -6.86 2.25
N GLY A 104 21.91 -7.39 2.99
CA GLY A 104 22.16 -6.99 4.39
C GLY A 104 21.06 -7.39 5.37
N GLY A 105 20.24 -8.39 5.03
CA GLY A 105 19.18 -8.90 5.90
C GLY A 105 19.70 -9.68 7.10
N ASP A 106 18.99 -9.56 8.23
CA ASP A 106 19.28 -10.29 9.46
C ASP A 106 18.22 -11.36 9.77
N GLN A 107 17.03 -11.27 9.16
CA GLN A 107 15.92 -12.19 9.41
C GLN A 107 16.02 -13.44 8.53
N PRO A 108 16.26 -14.63 9.09
CA PRO A 108 16.32 -15.87 8.31
C PRO A 108 14.92 -16.26 7.80
N LEU A 109 14.85 -16.88 6.62
CA LEU A 109 13.59 -17.40 6.07
C LEU A 109 13.27 -18.83 6.54
N PHE A 110 14.31 -19.63 6.78
CA PHE A 110 14.20 -20.99 7.29
C PHE A 110 14.97 -21.12 8.61
N ASP A 111 14.50 -21.96 9.51
CA ASP A 111 15.22 -22.32 10.73
C ASP A 111 16.24 -23.44 10.47
N ASP A 112 16.98 -23.84 11.51
CA ASP A 112 18.01 -24.89 11.43
C ASP A 112 17.46 -26.27 11.01
N ARG A 113 16.13 -26.47 11.05
CA ARG A 113 15.45 -27.70 10.62
C ARG A 113 14.91 -27.60 9.19
N GLY A 114 15.06 -26.44 8.54
CA GLY A 114 14.51 -26.16 7.22
C GLY A 114 13.02 -25.78 7.24
N GLU A 115 12.47 -25.48 8.41
CA GLU A 115 11.07 -25.04 8.54
C GLU A 115 10.95 -23.53 8.35
N PRO A 116 9.83 -23.02 7.79
CA PRO A 116 9.60 -21.58 7.67
C PRO A 116 9.72 -20.85 9.01
N THR A 117 10.43 -19.73 9.04
CA THR A 117 10.49 -18.86 10.23
C THR A 117 9.20 -18.04 10.38
N HIS A 118 9.11 -17.26 11.45
CA HIS A 118 8.03 -16.28 11.59
C HIS A 118 8.00 -15.29 10.42
N THR A 119 9.17 -14.82 9.99
CA THR A 119 9.32 -13.88 8.86
C THR A 119 8.79 -14.47 7.57
N LEU A 120 9.17 -15.70 7.21
CA LEU A 120 8.64 -16.35 6.00
C LEU A 120 7.13 -16.58 6.07
N ARG A 121 6.59 -16.93 7.25
CA ARG A 121 5.13 -17.06 7.44
C ARG A 121 4.38 -15.74 7.23
N LEU A 122 4.92 -14.62 7.71
CA LEU A 122 4.32 -13.29 7.46
C LEU A 122 4.34 -12.93 5.98
N ILE A 123 5.43 -13.24 5.27
CA ILE A 123 5.53 -13.06 3.81
C ILE A 123 4.50 -13.92 3.08
N GLN A 124 4.35 -15.18 3.47
CA GLN A 124 3.34 -16.09 2.91
C GLN A 124 1.91 -15.56 3.13
N GLN A 125 1.60 -15.09 4.33
CA GLN A 125 0.30 -14.49 4.64
C GLN A 125 0.05 -13.23 3.81
N ALA A 126 1.04 -12.36 3.67
CA ALA A 126 0.94 -11.16 2.84
C ALA A 126 0.69 -11.49 1.36
N MET A 127 1.41 -12.48 0.80
CA MET A 127 1.18 -12.93 -0.57
C MET A 127 -0.23 -13.50 -0.77
N GLN A 128 -0.70 -14.31 0.18
CA GLN A 128 -2.05 -14.87 0.13
C GLN A 128 -3.12 -13.77 0.21
N GLN A 129 -2.95 -12.81 1.12
CA GLN A 129 -3.86 -11.68 1.28
C GLN A 129 -3.95 -10.86 0.00
N LEU A 130 -2.83 -10.59 -0.68
CA LEU A 130 -2.82 -9.87 -1.95
C LEU A 130 -3.47 -10.70 -3.06
N ALA A 131 -3.13 -11.98 -3.19
CA ALA A 131 -3.69 -12.85 -4.23
C ALA A 131 -5.22 -12.91 -4.15
N GLN A 132 -5.79 -13.00 -2.94
CA GLN A 132 -7.24 -13.01 -2.73
C GLN A 132 -7.84 -11.60 -2.85
N GLY A 133 -7.20 -10.61 -2.24
CA GLY A 133 -7.73 -9.26 -2.12
C GLY A 133 -7.71 -8.47 -3.42
N LEU A 134 -6.85 -8.78 -4.39
CA LEU A 134 -6.80 -8.06 -5.67
C LEU A 134 -8.09 -8.21 -6.47
N GLN A 135 -8.65 -9.42 -6.53
CA GLN A 135 -9.91 -9.67 -7.23
C GLN A 135 -11.08 -8.95 -6.55
N GLU A 136 -11.16 -9.04 -5.22
CA GLU A 136 -12.18 -8.34 -4.43
C GLU A 136 -12.07 -6.82 -4.60
N THR A 137 -10.84 -6.30 -4.56
CA THR A 137 -10.55 -4.87 -4.75
C THR A 137 -11.01 -4.40 -6.12
N SER A 138 -10.73 -5.17 -7.19
CA SER A 138 -11.22 -4.84 -8.53
C SER A 138 -12.74 -4.73 -8.56
N ALA A 139 -13.45 -5.70 -7.98
CA ALA A 139 -14.91 -5.71 -7.97
C ALA A 139 -15.51 -4.52 -7.21
N VAL A 140 -14.89 -4.10 -6.09
CA VAL A 140 -15.29 -2.88 -5.36
C VAL A 140 -15.07 -1.63 -6.22
N LEU A 141 -13.92 -1.53 -6.87
CA LEU A 141 -13.59 -0.38 -7.71
C LEU A 141 -14.47 -0.30 -8.96
N ASP A 142 -14.84 -1.43 -9.55
CA ASP A 142 -15.79 -1.47 -10.66
C ASP A 142 -17.15 -0.88 -10.25
N ARG A 143 -17.65 -1.22 -9.04
CA ARG A 143 -18.88 -0.62 -8.49
C ARG A 143 -18.71 0.87 -8.19
N PHE A 144 -17.56 1.29 -7.68
CA PHE A 144 -17.29 2.72 -7.48
C PHE A 144 -17.27 3.49 -8.80
N VAL A 145 -16.73 2.90 -9.87
CA VAL A 145 -16.74 3.50 -11.21
C VAL A 145 -18.14 3.54 -11.80
N GLU A 146 -18.91 2.45 -11.70
CA GLU A 146 -20.29 2.35 -12.17
C GLU A 146 -21.17 3.45 -11.56
N HIS A 147 -21.03 3.66 -10.25
CA HIS A 147 -21.76 4.70 -9.52
C HIS A 147 -21.10 6.08 -9.57
N ARG A 148 -20.03 6.27 -10.35
CA ARG A 148 -19.29 7.54 -10.51
C ARG A 148 -18.82 8.14 -9.17
N LEU A 149 -18.38 7.28 -8.26
CA LEU A 149 -17.94 7.65 -6.92
C LEU A 149 -16.47 8.09 -6.86
N LEU A 150 -15.69 7.88 -7.92
CA LEU A 150 -14.28 8.28 -7.96
C LEU A 150 -14.10 9.63 -8.66
N GLU A 151 -13.50 10.58 -7.97
CA GLU A 151 -13.18 11.91 -8.50
C GLU A 151 -11.69 12.23 -8.39
N PRO A 152 -11.12 12.99 -9.35
CA PRO A 152 -9.75 13.49 -9.22
C PRO A 152 -9.59 14.36 -7.98
N ILE A 153 -8.46 14.23 -7.29
CA ILE A 153 -8.09 15.10 -6.18
C ILE A 153 -6.81 15.85 -6.52
N ASP A 154 -6.88 17.18 -6.48
CA ASP A 154 -5.73 18.06 -6.64
C ASP A 154 -5.08 18.30 -5.28
N ILE A 155 -3.87 17.78 -5.08
CA ILE A 155 -3.12 17.97 -3.85
C ILE A 155 -1.98 18.94 -4.13
N ALA A 156 -2.10 20.16 -3.61
CA ALA A 156 -1.04 21.17 -3.63
C ALA A 156 -0.56 21.43 -2.19
N LEU A 157 0.75 21.39 -1.98
CA LEU A 157 1.40 21.55 -0.69
C LEU A 157 2.51 22.59 -0.78
N ASP A 158 2.53 23.49 0.20
CA ASP A 158 3.56 24.52 0.36
C ASP A 158 4.40 24.19 1.60
N PHE A 159 5.72 24.37 1.51
CA PHE A 159 6.66 24.03 2.58
C PHE A 159 7.43 25.25 3.09
N ASP A 160 8.03 25.11 4.27
CA ASP A 160 8.68 26.21 5.00
C ASP A 160 9.96 26.71 4.30
N ASP A 161 10.56 25.90 3.42
CA ASP A 161 11.69 26.28 2.56
C ASP A 161 11.27 27.06 1.30
N GLY A 162 9.96 27.35 1.15
CA GLY A 162 9.38 28.02 -0.02
C GLY A 162 9.17 27.09 -1.21
N SER A 163 9.43 25.79 -1.07
CA SER A 163 9.11 24.82 -2.12
C SER A 163 7.61 24.54 -2.18
N HIS A 164 7.16 24.21 -3.39
CA HIS A 164 5.77 23.89 -3.72
C HIS A 164 5.72 22.54 -4.42
N LEU A 165 4.80 21.68 -4.03
CA LEU A 165 4.63 20.36 -4.62
C LEU A 165 3.17 20.10 -4.96
N ARG A 166 2.95 19.58 -6.16
CA ARG A 166 1.65 19.13 -6.64
C ARG A 166 1.71 17.63 -6.90
N LEU A 167 0.72 16.90 -6.40
CA LEU A 167 0.52 15.49 -6.75
C LEU A 167 -0.65 15.39 -7.73
N ASP A 168 -0.38 14.83 -8.90
CA ASP A 168 -1.35 14.63 -9.97
C ASP A 168 -1.65 13.14 -10.17
N GLY A 169 -2.74 12.84 -10.89
CA GLY A 169 -3.11 11.46 -11.24
C GLY A 169 -3.66 10.64 -10.07
N LEU A 170 -4.10 11.31 -9.01
CA LEU A 170 -4.69 10.72 -7.82
C LEU A 170 -6.20 11.00 -7.78
N TYR A 171 -6.93 10.08 -7.16
CA TYR A 171 -8.38 10.11 -7.06
C TYR A 171 -8.81 9.71 -5.63
N SER A 172 -9.96 10.21 -5.23
CA SER A 172 -10.63 9.88 -3.96
C SER A 172 -12.11 9.56 -4.19
N VAL A 173 -12.78 9.06 -3.16
CA VAL A 173 -14.23 8.94 -3.15
C VAL A 173 -14.86 10.33 -3.02
N SER A 174 -15.79 10.63 -3.93
CA SER A 174 -16.68 11.78 -3.87
C SER A 174 -17.81 11.51 -2.87
N LEU A 175 -17.78 12.17 -1.71
CA LEU A 175 -18.86 12.06 -0.73
C LEU A 175 -20.17 12.65 -1.25
N ASP A 176 -20.10 13.69 -2.08
CA ASP A 176 -21.27 14.29 -2.71
C ASP A 176 -21.96 13.28 -3.64
N ALA A 177 -21.20 12.59 -4.50
CA ALA A 177 -21.76 11.54 -5.36
C ALA A 177 -22.31 10.36 -4.53
N LEU A 178 -21.61 9.98 -3.45
CA LEU A 178 -22.02 8.92 -2.54
C LEU A 178 -23.36 9.25 -1.85
N HIS A 179 -23.55 10.50 -1.41
CA HIS A 179 -24.77 10.96 -0.74
C HIS A 179 -25.91 11.26 -1.71
N ALA A 180 -25.61 11.38 -3.01
CA ALA A 180 -26.59 11.57 -4.08
C ALA A 180 -27.09 10.24 -4.70
N LEU A 181 -26.61 9.09 -4.23
CA LEU A 181 -27.09 7.79 -4.68
C LEU A 181 -28.59 7.61 -4.38
N ASP A 182 -29.29 6.92 -5.28
CA ASP A 182 -30.65 6.47 -4.99
C ASP A 182 -30.67 5.38 -3.91
N ASP A 183 -31.85 5.16 -3.32
CA ASP A 183 -32.03 4.25 -2.19
C ASP A 183 -31.57 2.81 -2.51
N ASP A 184 -31.83 2.34 -3.73
CA ASP A 184 -31.51 0.96 -4.16
C ASP A 184 -29.99 0.78 -4.30
N ALA A 185 -29.30 1.73 -4.92
CA ALA A 185 -27.85 1.75 -5.05
C ALA A 185 -27.16 1.88 -3.69
N ALA A 186 -27.64 2.80 -2.85
CA ALA A 186 -27.11 2.99 -1.50
C ALA A 186 -27.26 1.71 -0.65
N LEU A 187 -28.43 1.06 -0.72
CA LEU A 187 -28.69 -0.20 0.00
C LEU A 187 -27.83 -1.36 -0.55
N ALA A 188 -27.61 -1.41 -1.86
CA ALA A 188 -26.73 -2.40 -2.47
C ALA A 188 -25.28 -2.22 -1.98
N LEU A 189 -24.72 -1.01 -2.05
CA LEU A 189 -23.37 -0.73 -1.56
C LEU A 189 -23.24 -0.98 -0.05
N PHE A 190 -24.27 -0.69 0.74
CA PHE A 190 -24.28 -1.01 2.17
C PHE A 190 -24.16 -2.52 2.41
N ARG A 191 -24.97 -3.32 1.71
CA ARG A 191 -24.99 -4.79 1.87
C ARG A 191 -23.71 -5.46 1.39
N HIS A 192 -23.04 -4.91 0.38
CA HIS A 192 -21.74 -5.38 -0.08
C HIS A 192 -20.58 -4.94 0.83
N GLY A 193 -20.79 -3.98 1.74
CA GLY A 193 -19.75 -3.40 2.60
C GLY A 193 -18.97 -2.24 1.97
N ASP A 194 -19.33 -1.85 0.75
CA ASP A 194 -18.62 -0.83 -0.02
C ASP A 194 -18.70 0.56 0.62
N LEU A 195 -19.83 0.89 1.26
CA LEU A 195 -19.98 2.17 1.96
C LEU A 195 -18.95 2.31 3.09
N GLN A 196 -18.64 1.24 3.82
CA GLN A 196 -17.63 1.27 4.86
C GLN A 196 -16.26 1.60 4.28
N LEU A 197 -15.90 0.98 3.15
CA LEU A 197 -14.63 1.22 2.46
C LEU A 197 -14.55 2.65 1.93
N ALA A 198 -15.64 3.17 1.37
CA ALA A 198 -15.75 4.55 0.90
C ALA A 198 -15.47 5.55 2.02
N TYR A 199 -16.15 5.42 3.16
CA TYR A 199 -15.94 6.32 4.30
C TYR A 199 -14.55 6.18 4.93
N LEU A 200 -13.98 4.98 5.00
CA LEU A 200 -12.60 4.78 5.47
C LEU A 200 -11.61 5.50 4.55
N GLN A 201 -11.77 5.37 3.23
CA GLN A 201 -10.93 6.08 2.27
C GLN A 201 -11.08 7.60 2.42
N SER A 202 -12.29 8.14 2.37
CA SER A 202 -12.51 9.60 2.51
C SER A 202 -11.95 10.14 3.83
N ALA A 203 -12.12 9.40 4.93
CA ALA A 203 -11.56 9.77 6.22
C ALA A 203 -10.03 9.76 6.23
N SER A 204 -9.41 8.82 5.52
CA SER A 204 -7.94 8.68 5.45
C SER A 204 -7.26 9.88 4.76
N VAL A 205 -7.95 10.59 3.86
CA VAL A 205 -7.41 11.74 3.11
C VAL A 205 -6.85 12.82 4.04
N ARG A 206 -7.38 12.95 5.27
CA ARG A 206 -6.87 13.89 6.28
C ARG A 206 -5.38 13.67 6.63
N HIS A 207 -4.86 12.46 6.42
CA HIS A 207 -3.46 12.14 6.67
C HIS A 207 -2.49 12.81 5.69
N ILE A 208 -2.96 13.44 4.60
CA ILE A 208 -2.10 14.25 3.72
C ILE A 208 -1.42 15.38 4.51
N ARG A 209 -2.11 15.97 5.49
CA ARG A 209 -1.53 16.99 6.38
C ARG A 209 -0.39 16.43 7.23
N ASN A 210 -0.47 15.15 7.62
CA ASN A 210 0.60 14.48 8.35
C ASN A 210 1.84 14.27 7.47
N LEU A 211 1.66 13.93 6.19
CA LEU A 211 2.77 13.86 5.23
C LEU A 211 3.46 15.20 5.07
N ALA A 212 2.68 16.28 4.89
CA ALA A 212 3.23 17.63 4.77
C ALA A 212 4.03 18.04 6.02
N ARG A 213 3.47 17.80 7.22
CA ARG A 213 4.17 18.03 8.49
C ARG A 213 5.49 17.25 8.60
N ARG A 214 5.48 15.95 8.29
CA ARG A 214 6.68 15.10 8.31
C ARG A 214 7.75 15.60 7.35
N ARG A 215 7.36 16.11 6.17
CA ARG A 215 8.30 16.72 5.21
C ARG A 215 8.97 17.97 5.79
N ASN A 216 8.20 18.87 6.42
CA ASN A 216 8.74 20.08 7.07
C ASN A 216 9.67 19.73 8.24
N GLU A 217 9.30 18.76 9.09
CA GLU A 217 10.16 18.31 10.19
C GLU A 217 11.52 17.80 9.70
N GLN A 218 11.55 17.09 8.56
CA GLN A 218 12.80 16.64 7.95
C GLN A 218 13.61 17.77 7.31
N LEU A 219 12.96 18.81 6.76
CA LEU A 219 13.66 20.01 6.27
C LEU A 219 14.37 20.73 7.42
N PHE A 220 13.69 20.90 8.55
CA PHE A 220 14.28 21.53 9.74
C PHE A 220 15.44 20.71 10.32
N ALA A 221 15.32 19.38 10.36
CA ALA A 221 16.39 18.52 10.86
C ALA A 221 17.64 18.46 9.96
N ALA A 222 17.50 18.85 8.69
CA ALA A 222 18.59 18.89 7.71
C ALA A 222 19.28 20.27 7.59
N ALA A 223 18.71 21.30 8.23
CA ALA A 223 19.25 22.66 8.28
C ALA A 223 20.21 22.85 9.47
#